data_AF-A0A2V9UG55-F1
#
_entry.id   AF-A0A2V9UG55-F1
#
_cell.length_a   1.000
_cell.length_b   1.000
_cell.length_c   1.000
_cell.angle_alpha   90.00
_cell.angle_beta   90.00
_cell.angle_gamma   90.00
#
_symmetry.space_group_name_H-M   'P 1'
#
loop_
_entity.id
_entity.type
_entity.pdbx_description
1 polymer ?
#
loop_
_entity_poly.entity_id
_entity_poly.type
_entity_poly.pdbx_seq_one_letter_code
_entity_poly.pdbx_strand_id
1 'polypeptide(L)' 'SPHERKILALLKADEATQIDELVERLEPNMSSSEIFAALFELELAGKVRQLPGKNFVKSF' A
#
# COMPACT_ATOMS: atom_id res chain seq x y z
N SER A 1 -4.05 -3.19 -11.00
CA SER A 1 -2.81 -3.58 -11.72
C SER A 1 -2.04 -4.71 -10.99
N PRO A 2 -0.97 -5.30 -11.58
CA PRO A 2 -0.11 -6.25 -10.88
C PRO A 2 0.54 -5.69 -9.60
N HIS A 3 0.85 -4.39 -9.58
CA HIS A 3 1.46 -3.70 -8.43
C HIS A 3 0.46 -3.53 -7.28
N GLU A 4 -0.75 -3.07 -7.60
CA GLU A 4 -1.85 -2.95 -6.62
C GLU A 4 -2.19 -4.29 -5.94
N ARG A 5 -2.15 -5.41 -6.69
CA ARG A 5 -2.37 -6.74 -6.12
C ARG A 5 -1.29 -7.13 -5.11
N LYS A 6 -0.02 -6.81 -5.39
CA LYS A 6 1.09 -7.06 -4.47
C LYS A 6 0.95 -6.23 -3.20
N ILE A 7 0.62 -4.94 -3.33
CA ILE A 7 0.40 -4.04 -2.19
C ILE A 7 -0.80 -4.50 -1.35
N LEU A 8 -1.94 -4.81 -1.98
CA LEU A 8 -3.09 -5.34 -1.28
C LEU A 8 -2.79 -6.67 -0.58
N ALA A 9 -1.93 -7.52 -1.12
CA ALA A 9 -1.57 -8.77 -0.44
C ALA A 9 -0.83 -8.53 0.89
N LEU A 10 -0.11 -7.41 1.03
CA LEU A 10 0.63 -7.05 2.24
C LEU A 10 -0.22 -6.32 3.29
N LEU A 11 -1.27 -5.61 2.86
CA LEU A 11 -2.15 -4.86 3.76
C LEU A 11 -3.22 -5.74 4.41
N LYS A 12 -3.59 -5.41 5.65
CA LYS A 12 -4.73 -5.99 6.37
C LYS A 12 -5.78 -4.92 6.63
N ALA A 13 -7.02 -5.31 6.85
CA ALA A 13 -8.10 -4.37 7.13
C ALA A 13 -8.04 -3.81 8.56
N ASP A 14 -7.60 -4.65 9.50
CA ASP A 14 -7.69 -4.37 10.93
C ASP A 14 -6.33 -4.03 11.56
N GLU A 15 -5.26 -4.04 10.75
CA GLU A 15 -3.88 -3.84 11.19
C GLU A 15 -3.18 -2.85 10.27
N ALA A 16 -2.78 -1.72 10.85
CA ALA A 16 -2.06 -0.66 10.15
C ALA A 16 -0.65 -1.11 9.76
N THR A 17 -0.28 -0.89 8.50
CA THR A 17 1.08 -1.14 8.00
C THR A 17 1.76 0.17 7.65
N GLN A 18 2.99 0.38 8.12
CA GLN A 18 3.75 1.58 7.77
C GLN A 18 4.19 1.56 6.31
N ILE A 19 4.24 2.74 5.70
CA ILE A 19 4.72 2.85 4.31
C ILE A 19 6.18 2.44 4.15
N ASP A 20 7.04 2.75 5.12
CA ASP A 20 8.47 2.43 5.04
C ASP A 20 8.67 0.89 5.03
N GLU A 21 7.85 0.15 5.78
CA GLU A 21 7.81 -1.32 5.76
C GLU A 21 7.32 -1.87 4.41
N LEU A 22 6.29 -1.25 3.81
CA LEU A 22 5.83 -1.64 2.48
C LEU A 22 6.91 -1.43 1.43
N VAL A 23 7.64 -0.32 1.50
CA VAL A 23 8.75 -0.01 0.61
C VAL A 23 9.85 -1.05 0.74
N GLU A 24 10.33 -1.33 1.94
CA GLU A 24 11.38 -2.32 2.20
C GLU A 24 11.00 -3.71 1.65
N ARG A 25 9.75 -4.15 1.84
CA ARG A 25 9.27 -5.46 1.37
C ARG A 25 9.10 -5.54 -0.15
N LEU A 26 8.88 -4.41 -0.83
CA LEU A 26 8.55 -4.35 -2.26
C LEU A 26 9.72 -3.88 -3.13
N GLU A 27 10.73 -3.22 -2.56
CA GLU A 27 11.93 -2.71 -3.25
C GLU A 27 12.59 -3.72 -4.22
N PRO A 28 12.68 -5.03 -3.91
CA PRO A 28 13.27 -5.99 -4.85
C PRO A 28 12.51 -6.12 -6.18
N ASN A 29 11.26 -5.65 -6.25
CA ASN A 29 10.36 -5.88 -7.38
C ASN A 29 9.63 -4.60 -7.85
N MET A 30 9.81 -3.47 -7.17
CA MET A 30 9.07 -2.24 -7.41
C MET A 30 9.83 -1.04 -6.86
N SER A 31 9.99 0.02 -7.66
CA SER A 31 10.57 1.26 -7.17
C SER A 31 9.65 1.95 -6.17
N SER A 32 10.24 2.75 -5.26
CA SER A 32 9.47 3.59 -4.33
C SER A 32 8.39 4.41 -5.04
N SER A 33 8.70 5.03 -6.18
CA SER A 33 7.74 5.80 -6.97
C SER A 33 6.54 4.98 -7.48
N GLU A 34 6.77 3.74 -7.90
CA GLU A 34 5.70 2.85 -8.34
C GLU A 34 4.83 2.38 -7.17
N ILE A 35 5.42 2.19 -6.00
CA ILE A 35 4.71 1.85 -4.76
C ILE A 35 3.78 3.00 -4.36
N PHE A 36 4.30 4.24 -4.34
CA PHE A 36 3.50 5.43 -4.03
C PHE A 36 2.36 5.63 -5.04
N ALA A 37 2.66 5.50 -6.34
CA ALA A 37 1.64 5.62 -7.38
C ALA A 37 0.54 4.56 -7.21
N ALA A 38 0.90 3.30 -6.97
CA ALA A 38 -0.08 2.23 -6.80
C ALA A 38 -0.88 2.36 -5.49
N LEU A 39 -0.28 2.84 -4.40
CA LEU A 39 -1.01 3.16 -3.15
C LEU A 39 -2.02 4.29 -3.37
N PHE A 40 -1.63 5.34 -4.11
CA PHE A 40 -2.50 6.45 -4.44
C PHE A 40 -3.70 6.00 -5.30
N GLU A 41 -3.47 5.19 -6.34
CA GLU A 41 -4.54 4.62 -7.16
C GLU A 41 -5.49 3.73 -6.34
N LEU A 42 -4.95 2.91 -5.42
CA LEU A 42 -5.77 2.10 -4.51
C LEU A 42 -6.61 2.95 -3.57
N GLU A 43 -6.08 4.08 -3.10
CA GLU A 43 -6.79 5.01 -2.22
C GLU A 43 -7.91 5.73 -2.97
N LEU A 44 -7.65 6.22 -4.19
CA LEU A 44 -8.68 6.78 -5.07
C LEU A 44 -9.78 5.76 -5.39
N ALA A 45 -9.42 4.49 -5.57
CA ALA A 45 -10.36 3.39 -5.77
C ALA A 45 -11.08 2.93 -4.49
N GLY A 46 -10.78 3.53 -3.33
CA GLY A 46 -11.36 3.18 -2.03
C GLY A 46 -10.99 1.79 -1.52
N LYS A 47 -9.93 1.17 -2.05
CA LYS A 47 -9.46 -0.18 -1.69
C LYS A 47 -8.49 -0.19 -0.52
N VAL A 48 -7.83 0.93 -0.28
CA VAL A 48 -6.98 1.18 0.89
C VAL A 48 -7.32 2.53 1.49
N ARG A 49 -6.93 2.74 2.73
CA ARG A 49 -7.08 4.02 3.42
C ARG A 49 -5.77 4.40 4.08
N GLN A 50 -5.33 5.63 3.88
CA GLN A 50 -4.24 6.18 4.66
C GLN A 50 -4.72 6.58 6.07
N LEU A 51 -3.93 6.22 7.07
CA LEU A 51 -4.10 6.58 8.48
C LEU A 51 -2.97 7.53 8.92
N PRO A 52 -3.15 8.28 10.03
CA PRO A 52 -2.09 9.11 10.59
C PRO A 52 -0.80 8.32 10.85
N GLY A 53 0.34 9.01 10.73
CA GLY A 53 1.66 8.38 10.88
C GLY A 53 2.13 7.59 9.65
N LYS A 54 1.62 7.91 8.44
CA LYS A 54 1.96 7.24 7.18
C LYS A 54 1.66 5.74 7.17
N ASN A 55 0.54 5.38 7.78
CA ASN A 55 0.07 4.00 7.85
C ASN A 55 -1.02 3.73 6.80
N PHE A 56 -1.15 2.48 6.37
CA PHE A 56 -2.17 2.05 5.43
C PHE A 56 -2.90 0.80 5.93
N VAL A 57 -4.19 0.71 5.62
CA VAL A 57 -5.05 -0.45 5.84
C VAL A 57 -5.88 -0.74 4.59
N LYS A 58 -6.38 -1.98 4.46
CA LYS A 58 -7.43 -2.29 3.48
C LYS A 58 -8.74 -1.60 3.86
N SER A 59 -9.44 -1.11 2.85
CA SER A 59 -10.81 -0.61 2.97
C SER A 59 -11.74 -1.52 2.18
N PHE A 60 -12.86 -1.89 2.79
CA PHE A 60 -13.89 -2.75 2.18
C PHE A 60 -14.90 -1.91 1.39
#